data_AF-N9W2Z7-F1
#
_entry.id   AF-N9W2Z7-F1
#
_cell.length_a   1.000
_cell.length_b   1.000
_cell.length_c   1.000
_cell.angle_alpha   90.00
_cell.angle_beta   90.00
_cell.angle_gamma   90.00
#
_symmetry.space_group_name_H-M   'P 1'
#
loop_
_entity.id
_entity.type
_entity.pdbx_description
1 polymer ?
#
loop_
_entity_poly.entity_id
_entity_poly.type
_entity_poly.pdbx_seq_one_letter_code
_entity_poly.pdbx_strand_id
1 'polypeptide(L)'
;MTDWRDFLFWWFCSLLAGATVVGGKLGVLLWKMAPDPPSDPVLAAHWRRRRRWLAYAELSALPAFATIAIAITVHRQAEPILSVLISMALGAVGFTMLLDGVQWLFRQRLGLPDAPGGTLSGGDNSNGGNGYG
;
A
#
# COMPACT_ATOMS: atom_id res chain seq x y z
N MET A 1 -6.98 21.41 -18.89
CA MET A 1 -8.14 21.46 -17.98
C MET A 1 -8.42 22.92 -17.69
N THR A 2 -9.49 23.46 -18.26
CA THR A 2 -9.80 24.90 -18.22
C THR A 2 -11.04 25.19 -17.36
N ASP A 3 -11.85 24.16 -17.06
CA ASP A 3 -13.05 24.23 -16.23
C ASP A 3 -12.85 23.42 -14.92
N TRP A 4 -13.42 23.91 -13.81
CA TRP A 4 -13.44 23.21 -12.52
C TRP A 4 -14.24 21.91 -12.57
N ARG A 5 -15.23 21.82 -13.47
CA ARG A 5 -16.03 20.60 -13.69
C ARG A 5 -15.19 19.49 -14.29
N ASP A 6 -14.37 19.82 -15.29
CA ASP A 6 -13.44 18.87 -15.90
C ASP A 6 -12.44 18.37 -14.86
N PHE A 7 -11.90 19.27 -14.03
CA PHE A 7 -11.03 18.90 -12.92
C PHE A 7 -11.71 17.88 -12.00
N LEU A 8 -12.94 18.15 -11.54
CA LEU A 8 -13.65 17.24 -10.63
C LEU A 8 -14.01 15.92 -11.28
N PHE A 9 -14.42 15.93 -12.55
CA PHE A 9 -14.73 14.72 -13.30
C PHE A 9 -13.51 13.82 -13.40
N TRP A 10 -12.37 14.36 -13.85
CA TRP A 10 -11.14 13.59 -13.97
C TRP A 10 -10.59 13.16 -12.61
N TRP A 11 -10.75 13.99 -11.59
CA TRP A 11 -10.38 13.65 -10.22
C TRP A 11 -11.19 12.45 -9.73
N PHE A 12 -12.52 12.45 -9.96
CA PHE A 12 -13.40 11.36 -9.57
C PHE A 12 -13.10 10.08 -10.35
N CYS A 13 -12.88 10.17 -11.67
CA CYS A 13 -12.43 9.05 -12.49
C CYS A 13 -11.10 8.46 -11.98
N SER A 14 -10.15 9.32 -11.62
CA SER A 14 -8.86 8.92 -11.06
C SER A 14 -9.03 8.24 -9.70
N LEU A 15 -9.93 8.75 -8.84
CA LEU A 15 -10.26 8.15 -7.56
C LEU A 15 -10.86 6.75 -7.73
N LEU A 16 -11.86 6.59 -8.61
CA LEU A 16 -12.49 5.31 -8.87
C LEU A 16 -11.51 4.30 -9.47
N ALA A 17 -10.67 4.73 -10.41
CA ALA A 17 -9.67 3.87 -11.02
C ALA A 17 -8.58 3.44 -10.01
N GLY A 18 -8.18 4.33 -9.10
CA GLY A 18 -7.31 3.95 -7.98
C GLY A 18 -8.02 2.98 -7.03
N ALA A 19 -9.30 3.21 -6.74
CA ALA A 19 -10.10 2.39 -5.84
C ALA A 19 -10.29 0.95 -6.34
N THR A 20 -10.49 0.74 -7.64
CA THR A 20 -10.61 -0.60 -8.21
C THR A 20 -9.30 -1.38 -8.08
N VAL A 21 -8.16 -0.75 -8.34
CA VAL A 21 -6.84 -1.37 -8.20
C VAL A 21 -6.54 -1.71 -6.74
N VAL A 22 -6.76 -0.76 -5.82
CA VAL A 22 -6.58 -0.97 -4.38
C VAL A 22 -7.52 -2.06 -3.86
N GLY A 23 -8.78 -2.07 -4.30
CA GLY A 23 -9.74 -3.11 -3.95
C GLY A 23 -9.28 -4.51 -4.38
N GLY A 24 -8.80 -4.65 -5.61
CA GLY A 24 -8.21 -5.90 -6.11
C GLY A 24 -6.99 -6.35 -5.30
N LYS A 25 -6.06 -5.43 -5.03
CA LYS A 25 -4.88 -5.69 -4.19
C LYS A 25 -5.26 -6.11 -2.78
N LEU A 26 -6.18 -5.39 -2.13
CA LEU A 26 -6.69 -5.72 -0.80
C LEU A 26 -7.34 -7.11 -0.80
N GLY A 27 -8.11 -7.46 -1.83
CA GLY A 27 -8.67 -8.80 -1.99
C GLY A 27 -7.59 -9.88 -1.98
N VAL A 28 -6.52 -9.69 -2.76
CA VAL A 28 -5.38 -10.63 -2.80
C VAL A 28 -4.63 -10.69 -1.46
N LEU A 29 -4.36 -9.55 -0.83
CA LEU A 29 -3.65 -9.49 0.46
C LEU A 29 -4.45 -10.12 1.60
N LEU A 30 -5.76 -9.86 1.64
CA LEU A 30 -6.65 -10.44 2.63
C LEU A 30 -6.80 -11.95 2.43
N TRP A 31 -6.78 -12.43 1.19
CA TRP A 31 -6.80 -13.87 0.89
C TRP A 31 -5.47 -14.54 1.29
N LYS A 32 -4.33 -13.88 1.07
CA LYS A 32 -3.00 -14.40 1.44
C LYS A 32 -2.71 -14.34 2.96
N MET A 33 -3.29 -13.41 3.70
CA MET A 33 -3.18 -13.38 5.17
C MET A 33 -4.00 -14.52 5.77
N ALA A 34 -3.34 -15.55 6.32
CA ALA A 34 -3.90 -16.65 7.14
C ALA A 34 -5.45 -16.79 7.08
N PRO A 35 -5.97 -17.74 6.28
CA PRO A 35 -7.42 -17.85 5.99
C PRO A 35 -8.27 -17.93 7.26
N ASP A 36 -7.77 -18.66 8.25
CA ASP A 36 -8.49 -18.94 9.48
C ASP A 36 -8.04 -18.04 10.64
N PRO A 37 -8.98 -17.53 11.44
CA PRO A 37 -8.64 -16.84 12.67
C PRO A 37 -7.92 -17.81 13.62
N PRO A 38 -6.87 -17.36 14.34
CA PRO A 38 -6.21 -18.18 15.34
C PRO A 38 -7.20 -18.59 16.43
N SER A 39 -7.05 -19.80 16.96
CA SER A 39 -7.93 -20.37 17.99
C SER A 39 -7.84 -19.64 19.33
N ASP A 40 -6.72 -18.97 19.61
CA ASP A 40 -6.55 -18.11 20.77
C ASP A 40 -7.37 -16.81 20.62
N PRO A 41 -8.29 -16.49 21.55
CA PRO A 41 -9.12 -15.29 21.50
C PRO A 41 -8.34 -13.98 21.47
N VAL A 42 -7.15 -13.92 22.07
CA VAL A 42 -6.31 -12.71 22.10
C VAL A 42 -5.68 -12.47 20.73
N LEU A 43 -5.10 -13.51 20.13
CA LEU A 43 -4.52 -13.45 18.79
C LEU A 43 -5.60 -13.16 17.73
N ALA A 44 -6.83 -13.67 17.92
CA ALA A 44 -7.95 -13.42 17.01
C ALA A 44 -8.40 -11.94 17.03
N ALA A 45 -8.33 -11.28 18.19
CA ALA A 45 -8.60 -9.84 18.30
C ALA A 45 -7.53 -9.02 17.55
N HIS A 46 -6.25 -9.35 17.72
CA HIS A 46 -5.14 -8.70 17.02
C HIS A 46 -5.21 -8.89 15.50
N TRP A 47 -5.53 -10.10 15.03
CA TRP A 47 -5.69 -10.40 13.61
C TRP A 47 -6.81 -9.57 12.96
N ARG A 48 -7.98 -9.48 13.61
CA ARG A 48 -9.12 -8.67 13.11
C ARG A 48 -8.78 -7.20 13.06
N ARG A 49 -8.10 -6.70 14.10
CA ARG A 49 -7.64 -5.32 14.18
C ARG A 49 -6.69 -5.03 13.02
N ARG A 50 -5.66 -5.87 12.81
CA ARG A 50 -4.68 -5.70 11.74
C ARG A 50 -5.31 -5.62 10.35
N ARG A 51 -6.26 -6.51 10.02
CA ARG A 51 -6.97 -6.50 8.72
C ARG A 51 -7.76 -5.21 8.50
N ARG A 52 -8.46 -4.71 9.52
CA ARG A 52 -9.21 -3.45 9.44
C ARG A 52 -8.30 -2.25 9.25
N TRP A 53 -7.20 -2.17 10.01
CA TRP A 53 -6.24 -1.07 9.87
C TRP A 53 -5.56 -1.06 8.50
N LEU A 54 -5.24 -2.23 7.95
CA LEU A 54 -4.70 -2.34 6.59
C LEU A 54 -5.68 -1.75 5.56
N ALA A 55 -6.95 -2.13 5.63
CA ALA A 55 -7.97 -1.65 4.71
C ALA A 55 -8.21 -0.14 4.86
N TYR A 56 -8.31 0.37 6.09
CA TYR A 56 -8.50 1.80 6.33
C TYR A 56 -7.31 2.63 5.85
N ALA A 57 -6.08 2.17 6.05
CA ALA A 57 -4.89 2.86 5.57
C ALA A 57 -4.90 2.99 4.05
N GLU A 58 -5.14 1.90 3.32
CA GLU A 58 -5.20 1.91 1.86
C GLU A 58 -6.36 2.75 1.32
N LEU A 59 -7.56 2.65 1.91
CA LEU A 59 -8.73 3.44 1.50
C LEU A 59 -8.54 4.95 1.73
N SER A 60 -7.92 5.32 2.85
CA SER A 60 -7.69 6.73 3.19
C SER A 60 -6.73 7.43 2.24
N ALA A 61 -5.88 6.67 1.53
CA ALA A 61 -4.92 7.21 0.57
C ALA A 61 -5.50 7.48 -0.81
N LEU A 62 -6.66 6.90 -1.16
CA LEU A 62 -7.27 7.05 -2.48
C LEU A 62 -7.50 8.51 -2.90
N PRO A 63 -8.06 9.39 -2.03
CA PRO A 63 -8.23 10.79 -2.40
C PRO A 63 -6.88 11.50 -2.61
N ALA A 64 -5.85 11.13 -1.86
CA ALA A 64 -4.52 11.70 -2.01
C ALA A 64 -3.89 11.29 -3.35
N PHE A 65 -4.01 10.03 -3.75
CA PHE A 65 -3.51 9.55 -5.05
C PHE A 65 -4.20 10.24 -6.22
N ALA A 66 -5.54 10.36 -6.18
CA ALA A 66 -6.29 11.09 -7.19
C ALA A 66 -5.85 12.56 -7.29
N THR A 67 -5.63 13.20 -6.13
CA THR A 67 -5.19 14.60 -6.07
C THR A 67 -3.79 14.77 -6.65
N ILE A 68 -2.83 13.91 -6.28
CA ILE A 68 -1.47 13.94 -6.81
C ILE A 68 -1.48 13.74 -8.32
N ALA A 69 -2.24 12.76 -8.82
CA ALA A 69 -2.29 12.47 -10.24
C ALA A 69 -2.87 13.63 -11.07
N ILE A 70 -3.94 14.26 -10.58
CA ILE A 70 -4.51 15.47 -11.20
C ILE A 70 -3.54 16.64 -11.12
N ALA A 71 -2.91 16.87 -9.96
CA ALA A 71 -1.96 17.97 -9.78
C ALA A 71 -0.79 17.86 -10.75
N ILE A 72 -0.25 16.65 -10.95
CA ILE A 72 0.84 16.40 -11.91
C ILE A 72 0.39 16.72 -13.34
N THR A 73 -0.77 16.22 -13.77
CA THR A 73 -1.25 16.43 -15.14
C THR A 73 -1.60 17.89 -15.42
N VAL A 74 -2.20 18.58 -14.46
CA VAL A 74 -2.47 20.03 -14.55
C VAL A 74 -1.16 20.82 -14.66
N HIS A 75 -0.18 20.55 -13.80
CA HIS A 75 1.10 21.28 -13.82
C HIS A 75 1.93 21.01 -15.08
N ARG A 76 1.89 19.78 -15.61
CA ARG A 76 2.63 19.40 -16.80
C ARG A 76 1.88 19.67 -18.10
N GLN A 77 0.68 20.25 -18.03
CA GLN A 77 -0.24 20.41 -19.16
C GLN A 77 -0.40 19.11 -19.98
N ALA A 78 -0.41 17.99 -19.27
CA ALA A 78 -0.47 16.66 -19.86
C ALA A 78 -1.93 16.25 -20.13
N GLU A 79 -2.11 15.17 -20.90
CA GLU A 79 -3.45 14.67 -21.17
C GLU A 79 -4.17 14.23 -19.88
N PRO A 80 -5.47 14.54 -19.72
CA PRO A 80 -6.24 14.16 -18.54
C PRO A 80 -6.26 12.65 -18.26
N ILE A 81 -6.18 11.84 -19.32
CA ILE A 81 -6.13 10.37 -19.21
C ILE A 81 -4.92 9.92 -18.37
N LEU A 82 -3.80 10.66 -18.40
CA LEU A 82 -2.63 10.34 -17.60
C LEU A 82 -2.91 10.45 -16.09
N SER A 83 -3.87 11.27 -15.64
CA SER A 83 -4.19 11.34 -14.21
C SER A 83 -4.83 10.03 -13.75
N VAL A 84 -5.67 9.43 -14.59
CA VAL A 84 -6.28 8.14 -14.30
C VAL A 84 -5.22 7.05 -14.24
N LEU A 85 -4.30 7.02 -15.21
CA LEU A 85 -3.21 6.04 -15.27
C LEU A 85 -2.24 6.17 -14.09
N ILE A 86 -1.86 7.40 -13.72
CA ILE A 86 -1.00 7.66 -12.56
C ILE A 86 -1.71 7.24 -11.27
N SER A 87 -3.01 7.52 -11.13
CA SER A 87 -3.79 7.10 -9.97
C SER A 87 -3.91 5.57 -9.86
N MET A 88 -4.09 4.87 -10.98
CA MET A 88 -4.03 3.41 -11.03
C MET A 88 -2.66 2.87 -10.61
N ALA A 89 -1.58 3.48 -11.11
CA ALA A 89 -0.22 3.10 -10.73
C ALA A 89 0.05 3.32 -9.23
N LEU A 90 -0.36 4.47 -8.68
CA LEU A 90 -0.27 4.77 -7.26
C LEU A 90 -1.11 3.79 -6.41
N GLY A 91 -2.32 3.46 -6.86
CA GLY A 91 -3.17 2.45 -6.24
C GLY A 91 -2.56 1.05 -6.27
N ALA A 92 -1.82 0.70 -7.33
CA ALA A 92 -1.13 -0.59 -7.44
C ALA A 92 0.03 -0.71 -6.43
N VAL A 93 0.83 0.35 -6.29
CA VAL A 93 1.87 0.43 -5.24
C VAL A 93 1.21 0.36 -3.85
N GLY A 94 0.18 1.17 -3.65
CA GLY A 94 -0.58 1.30 -2.42
C GLY A 94 0.19 1.99 -1.29
N PHE A 95 -0.58 2.43 -0.31
CA PHE A 95 -0.10 3.36 0.70
C PHE A 95 0.86 2.73 1.70
N THR A 96 0.65 1.46 2.07
CA THR A 96 1.52 0.80 3.07
C THR A 96 2.95 0.66 2.57
N MET A 97 3.12 0.32 1.29
CA MET A 97 4.45 0.21 0.67
C MET A 97 5.11 1.58 0.51
N LEU A 98 4.31 2.61 0.27
CA LEU A 98 4.78 4.00 0.22
C LEU A 98 5.27 4.47 1.60
N LEU A 99 4.53 4.15 2.67
CA LEU A 99 4.95 4.41 4.04
C LEU A 99 6.25 3.68 4.39
N ASP A 100 6.38 2.40 4.02
CA ASP A 100 7.60 1.62 4.26
C ASP A 100 8.79 2.24 3.53
N GLY A 101 8.62 2.66 2.27
CA GLY A 101 9.65 3.35 1.49
C GLY A 101 10.04 4.71 2.07
N VAL A 102 9.06 5.48 2.55
CA VAL A 102 9.30 6.77 3.23
C VAL A 102 10.03 6.56 4.55
N GLN A 103 9.65 5.55 5.35
CA GLN A 103 10.36 5.19 6.57
C GLN A 103 11.81 4.79 6.29
N TRP A 104 12.03 3.96 5.26
CA TRP A 104 13.38 3.59 4.82
C TRP A 104 14.21 4.81 4.42
N LEU A 105 13.65 5.73 3.65
CA LEU A 105 14.34 6.96 3.22
C LEU A 105 14.70 7.85 4.42
N PHE A 106 13.80 8.01 5.39
CA PHE A 106 14.09 8.76 6.62
C PHE A 106 15.17 8.08 7.47
N ARG A 107 15.16 6.75 7.59
CA ARG A 107 16.17 5.99 8.33
C ARG A 107 17.55 6.11 7.69
N GLN A 108 17.63 5.97 6.36
CA GLN A 108 18.86 6.15 5.60
C GLN A 108 19.44 7.56 5.81
N ARG A 109 18.58 8.57 5.86
CA ARG A 109 18.99 9.97 6.05
C ARG A 109 19.38 10.30 7.50
N LEU A 110 18.83 9.60 8.48
CA LEU A 110 19.09 9.81 9.92
C LEU A 110 20.13 8.85 10.50
N GLY A 111 20.63 7.88 9.73
CA GLY A 111 21.62 6.89 10.20
C GLY A 111 21.09 5.96 11.30
N LEU A 112 19.78 5.75 11.38
CA LEU A 112 19.16 4.88 12.39
C LEU A 112 19.23 3.41 11.94
N PRO A 113 19.54 2.46 12.85
CA PRO A 113 19.56 1.04 12.52
C PRO A 113 18.20 0.54 12.02
N ASP A 114 18.24 -0.43 11.11
CA ASP A 114 17.05 -1.08 10.55
C ASP A 114 16.18 -1.62 11.70
N ALA A 115 14.88 -1.36 11.65
CA ALA A 115 13.98 -1.93 12.64
C ALA A 115 13.94 -3.45 12.46
N PRO A 116 14.03 -4.23 13.55
CA PRO A 116 13.75 -5.66 13.48
C PRO A 116 12.24 -5.81 13.29
N GLY A 117 11.79 -5.99 12.05
CA GLY A 117 10.35 -6.04 11.78
C GLY A 117 9.98 -6.33 10.34
N GLY A 118 10.33 -7.52 9.84
CA GLY A 118 9.81 -7.97 8.56
C GLY A 118 10.49 -9.18 7.92
N THR A 119 11.07 -10.10 8.68
CA THR A 119 11.44 -11.42 8.14
C THR A 119 10.17 -12.22 7.84
N LEU A 120 9.61 -11.99 6.65
CA LEU A 120 9.15 -13.10 5.82
C LEU A 120 10.40 -13.78 5.22
N SER A 121 11.30 -14.25 6.10
CA SER A 121 12.30 -15.22 5.73
C SER A 121 11.64 -16.55 6.05
N GLY A 122 11.23 -17.26 4.99
CA GLY A 122 10.94 -18.67 5.10
C GLY A 122 12.07 -19.33 5.89
N GLY A 123 11.68 -20.19 6.82
CA GLY A 123 12.63 -21.04 7.52
C GLY A 123 13.31 -21.91 6.48
N ASP A 124 14.56 -21.58 6.17
CA ASP A 124 15.49 -22.53 5.59
C ASP A 124 15.89 -23.48 6.72
N ASN A 125 15.15 -24.59 6.81
CA ASN A 125 15.58 -25.78 7.53
C ASN A 125 16.73 -26.42 6.75
N SER A 126 17.92 -25.82 6.77
CA SER A 126 19.15 -26.52 6.41
C SER A 126 19.70 -27.22 7.65
N ASN A 127 19.19 -28.43 7.84
CA ASN A 127 19.77 -29.49 8.64
C ASN A 127 21.25 -29.68 8.23
N GLY A 128 22.19 -29.48 9.16
CA GLY A 128 23.63 -29.52 8.85
C GLY A 128 24.54 -29.54 10.07
N GLY A 129 24.55 -30.68 10.78
CA GLY A 129 25.76 -31.32 11.35
C GLY A 129 26.68 -30.55 12.33
N ASN A 130 26.50 -30.90 13.62
CA ASN A 130 27.48 -31.06 14.72
C ASN A 130 28.97 -30.67 14.56
N GLY A 131 29.52 -30.16 15.68
CA GLY A 131 30.95 -30.26 15.99
C GLY A 131 31.36 -29.71 17.36
N TYR A 132 30.92 -30.34 18.46
CA TYR A 132 31.65 -30.33 19.74
C TYR A 132 32.14 -31.75 20.01
N GLY A 133 33.46 -31.93 20.20
CA GLY A 133 34.10 -33.20 20.54
C GLY A 133 35.30 -33.50 19.66
#